data_AF-A0A966DAF9-F1
#
_entry.id   AF-A0A966DAF9-F1
#
_cell.length_a   1.000
_cell.length_b   1.000
_cell.length_c   1.000
_cell.angle_alpha   90.00
_cell.angle_beta   90.00
_cell.angle_gamma   90.00
#
_symmetry.space_group_name_H-M   'P 1'
#
loop_
_entity.id
_entity.type
_entity.pdbx_description
1 polymer ?
#
loop_
_entity_poly.entity_id
_entity_poly.type
_entity_poly.pdbx_seq_one_letter_code
_entity_poly.pdbx_strand_id
1 'polypeptide(L)' 'MNTITLIGCGAVGALYGLRLHQLLGKEQVCFLVDEERKNRYEQDGIFLNGERAQFTFCTPDTAPVSDLVILAT' A
#
# COMPACT_ATOMS: atom_id res chain seq x y z
N MET A 1 -15.98 0.72 -9.52
CA MET A 1 -14.65 0.32 -9.03
C MET A 1 -14.19 1.44 -8.13
N ASN A 2 -13.69 1.14 -6.93
CA ASN A 2 -13.19 2.14 -6.00
C ASN A 2 -11.69 1.85 -5.78
N THR A 3 -10.81 2.56 -6.45
CA THR A 3 -9.36 2.40 -6.33
C THR A 3 -8.76 3.45 -5.37
N ILE A 4 -7.90 2.99 -4.47
CA ILE A 4 -7.28 3.83 -3.44
C ILE A 4 -5.76 3.72 -3.53
N THR A 5 -5.09 4.86 -3.59
CA THR A 5 -3.63 4.93 -3.45
C THR A 5 -3.27 5.48 -2.07
N LEU A 6 -2.39 4.79 -1.35
CA LEU A 6 -1.78 5.28 -0.12
C LEU A 6 -0.36 5.75 -0.39
N ILE A 7 0.00 6.91 0.15
CA ILE A 7 1.37 7.41 0.18
C ILE A 7 1.83 7.44 1.64
N GLY A 8 2.86 6.65 1.94
CA GLY A 8 3.38 6.44 3.30
C GLY A 8 2.96 5.08 3.86
N CYS A 9 3.93 4.19 4.04
CA CYS A 9 3.75 2.86 4.63
C CYS A 9 4.35 2.79 6.05
N GLY A 10 4.16 3.86 6.84
CA GLY A 10 4.46 3.89 8.27
C GLY A 10 3.35 3.24 9.09
N ALA A 11 3.34 3.44 10.41
CA ALA A 11 2.36 2.80 11.31
C ALA A 11 0.89 3.08 10.91
N VAL A 12 0.55 4.35 10.67
CA VAL A 12 -0.82 4.76 10.32
C VAL A 12 -1.19 4.28 8.91
N GLY A 13 -0.32 4.53 7.93
CA GLY A 13 -0.55 4.12 6.54
C GLY A 13 -0.73 2.60 6.42
N ALA A 14 0.11 1.82 7.10
CA ALA A 14 0.03 0.37 7.12
C ALA A 14 -1.27 -0.13 7.81
N LEU A 15 -1.68 0.49 8.92
CA LEU A 15 -2.92 0.13 9.62
C LEU A 15 -4.15 0.31 8.71
N TYR A 16 -4.27 1.48 8.07
CA TYR A 16 -5.38 1.74 7.16
C TYR A 16 -5.27 0.92 5.87
N GLY A 17 -4.08 0.78 5.30
CA GLY A 17 -3.85 -0.06 4.13
C GLY A 17 -4.29 -1.50 4.36
N LEU A 18 -4.01 -2.07 5.54
CA LEU A 18 -4.45 -3.42 5.90
C LEU A 18 -5.97 -3.51 5.98
N ARG A 19 -6.63 -2.54 6.62
CA ARG A 19 -8.09 -2.53 6.71
C ARG A 19 -8.76 -2.35 5.35
N LEU A 20 -8.22 -1.48 4.49
CA LEU A 20 -8.76 -1.25 3.15
C LEU A 20 -8.54 -2.48 2.25
N HIS A 21 -7.37 -3.12 2.32
CA HIS A 21 -7.10 -4.40 1.65
C HIS A 21 -8.12 -5.48 2.03
N GLN A 22 -8.42 -5.61 3.32
CA GLN A 22 -9.38 -6.59 3.82
C GLN A 22 -10.83 -6.30 3.38
N LEU A 23 -11.18 -5.02 3.25
CA LEU A 23 -12.54 -4.59 2.90
C LEU A 23 -12.80 -4.62 1.39
N LEU A 24 -11.84 -4.14 0.60
CA LEU A 24 -12.01 -3.89 -0.84
C LEU A 24 -11.31 -4.92 -1.73
N GLY A 25 -10.38 -5.71 -1.17
CA GLY A 25 -9.50 -6.58 -1.93
C GLY A 25 -8.17 -5.90 -2.27
N LYS A 26 -7.14 -6.72 -2.50
CA LYS A 26 -5.75 -6.27 -2.70
C LYS A 26 -5.51 -5.55 -4.02
N GLU A 27 -6.34 -5.80 -5.02
CA GLU A 27 -6.25 -5.19 -6.35
C GLU A 27 -6.76 -3.74 -6.34
N GLN A 28 -7.53 -3.35 -5.32
CA GLN A 28 -8.19 -2.04 -5.23
C GLN A 28 -7.37 -1.03 -4.44
N VAL A 29 -6.30 -1.46 -3.80
CA VAL A 29 -5.53 -0.63 -2.88
C VAL A 29 -4.04 -0.83 -3.13
N CYS A 30 -3.33 0.24 -3.49
CA CYS A 30 -1.89 0.22 -3.70
C CYS A 30 -1.18 1.23 -2.80
N PHE A 31 0.04 0.90 -2.38
CA PHE A 31 0.97 1.87 -1.81
C PHE A 31 1.86 2.42 -2.92
N LEU A 32 1.82 3.73 -3.12
CA LEU A 32 2.74 4.42 -4.00
C LEU A 32 4.07 4.61 -3.27
N VAL A 33 5.12 4.03 -3.83
CA VAL A 33 6.48 4.05 -3.29
C VAL A 33 7.48 4.24 -4.42
N ASP A 34 8.72 4.63 -4.10
CA ASP A 34 9.81 4.54 -5.07
C ASP A 34 10.28 3.09 -5.25
N GLU A 35 11.10 2.87 -6.28
CA GLU A 35 11.61 1.54 -6.62
C GLU A 35 12.45 0.91 -5.50
N GLU A 36 13.25 1.72 -4.77
CA GLU A 36 14.06 1.22 -3.66
C GLU A 36 13.17 0.67 -2.53
N ARG A 37 12.16 1.45 -2.12
CA ARG A 37 11.20 1.03 -1.10
C ARG A 37 10.35 -0.15 -1.56
N LYS A 38 9.91 -0.16 -2.82
CA LYS A 38 9.17 -1.30 -3.39
C LYS A 38 9.97 -2.59 -3.25
N ASN A 39 11.22 -2.60 -3.73
CA ASN A 39 12.09 -3.77 -3.66
C ASN A 39 12.30 -4.22 -2.21
N ARG A 40 12.60 -3.28 -1.30
CA ARG A 40 12.77 -3.58 0.12
C ARG A 40 11.50 -4.18 0.74
N TYR A 41 10.33 -3.62 0.48
CA TYR A 41 9.08 -4.11 1.06
C TYR A 41 8.63 -5.44 0.48
N GLU A 42 8.91 -5.70 -0.80
CA GLU A 42 8.63 -6.99 -1.43
C GLU A 42 9.59 -8.10 -0.93
N GLN A 43 10.86 -7.77 -0.69
CA GLN A 43 11.87 -8.69 -0.15
C GLN A 43 11.67 -8.93 1.35
N ASP A 44 11.75 -7.88 2.16
CA ASP A 44 11.72 -7.98 3.63
C ASP A 44 10.30 -8.19 4.16
N GLY A 45 9.30 -7.64 3.48
CA GLY A 45 7.92 -7.59 3.96
C GLY A 45 7.65 -6.40 4.89
N ILE A 46 6.37 -6.08 5.04
CA ILE A 46 5.86 -5.23 6.11
C ILE A 46 5.11 -6.14 7.09
N PHE A 47 5.35 -5.97 8.40
CA PHE A 47 4.70 -6.78 9.43
C PHE A 47 3.83 -5.92 10.33
N LEU A 48 2.59 -6.34 10.53
CA LEU A 48 1.67 -5.77 11.52
C LEU A 48 1.38 -6.85 12.55
N ASN A 49 1.71 -6.58 13.81
CA ASN A 49 1.53 -7.52 14.93
C ASN A 49 2.17 -8.91 14.68
N GLY A 50 3.34 -8.93 14.02
CA GLY A 50 4.07 -10.16 13.69
C GLY A 50 3.58 -10.89 12.44
N GLU A 51 2.49 -10.45 11.82
CA GLU A 51 1.98 -11.03 10.57
C GLU A 51 2.41 -10.21 9.35
N ARG A 52 2.88 -10.89 8.30
CA ARG A 52 3.28 -10.24 7.05
C ARG A 52 2.05 -9.70 6.31
N ALA A 53 1.99 -8.39 6.14
CA ALA A 53 0.96 -7.74 5.36
C ALA A 53 1.17 -7.96 3.87
N GLN A 54 0.12 -8.43 3.19
CA GLN A 54 0.16 -8.73 1.76
C GLN A 54 -0.26 -7.49 0.96
N PHE A 55 0.48 -6.40 1.15
CA PHE A 55 0.25 -5.15 0.44
C PHE A 55 0.64 -5.24 -1.03
N THR A 56 -0.02 -4.42 -1.84
CA THR A 56 0.31 -4.18 -3.24
C THR A 56 1.06 -2.86 -3.34
N PHE A 57 2.14 -2.84 -4.10
CA PHE A 57 2.96 -1.64 -4.31
C PHE A 57 2.93 -1.22 -5.78
N CYS A 58 2.91 0.09 -6.02
CA CYS A 58 3.12 0.67 -7.34
C CYS A 58 4.17 1.78 -7.25
N THR A 59 4.79 2.08 -8.39
CA THR A 59 5.72 3.20 -8.55
C THR A 59 5.06 4.32 -9.35
N PRO A 60 5.61 5.55 -9.38
CA PRO A 60 5.01 6.66 -10.12
C PRO A 60 4.73 6.35 -11.59
N ASP A 61 5.56 5.50 -12.21
CA ASP A 61 5.41 5.08 -13.60
C ASP A 61 4.31 4.03 -13.83
N THR A 62 3.94 3.30 -12.77
CA THR A 62 2.98 2.19 -12.81
C THR A 62 1.69 2.47 -12.03
N ALA A 63 1.60 3.63 -11.38
CA ALA A 63 0.49 4.00 -10.54
C ALA A 63 -0.80 4.17 -11.38
N PRO A 64 -1.89 3.49 -11.00
CA PRO A 64 -3.17 3.72 -11.66
C PRO A 64 -3.73 5.09 -11.29
N VAL A 65 -4.66 5.59 -12.11
CA VAL A 65 -5.55 6.68 -11.67
C VAL A 65 -6.44 6.13 -10.56
N SER A 66 -6.42 6.81 -9.41
CA SER A 66 -7.17 6.41 -8.23
C SER A 66 -8.32 7.36 -7.94
N ASP A 67 -9.45 6.81 -7.48
CA ASP A 67 -10.60 7.58 -7.04
C ASP A 67 -10.31 8.36 -5.74
N LEU A 68 -9.39 7.85 -4.93
CA LEU A 68 -8.93 8.46 -3.68
C LEU A 68 -7.42 8.28 -3.49
N VAL A 69 -6.75 9.35 -3.02
CA VAL A 69 -5.37 9.30 -2.54
C VAL A 69 -5.34 9.65 -1.06
N ILE A 70 -4.70 8.81 -0.25
CA ILE A 70 -4.51 9.03 1.19
C ILE A 70 -3.04 9.32 1.45
N LEU A 71 -2.76 10.46 2.06
CA LEU A 71 -1.42 10.85 2.52
C LEU A 71 -1.26 10.50 4.00
N ALA A 72 -0.31 9.63 4.32
CA ALA A 72 -0.03 9.16 5.68
C ALA A 72 1.50 9.06 5.91
N THR A 73 2.19 10.17 5.69
CA THR A 73 3.65 10.34 5.76
C THR A 73 4.17 10.49 7.18
#